data_AF-A0A3M1VNS9-F1
#
_entry.id   AF-A0A3M1VNS9-F1
#
_cell.length_a   1.000
_cell.length_b   1.000
_cell.length_c   1.000
_cell.angle_alpha   90.00
_cell.angle_beta   90.00
_cell.angle_gamma   90.00
#
_symmetry.space_group_name_H-M   'P 1'
#
loop_
_entity.id
_entity.type
_entity.pdbx_description
1 polymer ?
#
loop_
_entity_poly.entity_id
_entity_poly.type
_entity_poly.pdbx_seq_one_letter_code
_entity_poly.pdbx_strand_id
1 'polypeptide(L)'
;MKRILYFTNSRAILRLGPRIIYFSVLLLFLSSCFWNSKSKPEVVEVPDPVARAVDTPEEALFREGKYYYSTGLYSEARDKFDSLRYGYPLSPYLEFAEIKAADSQFAISEYEAAAERYLEFIKNHPLSPAVPYAMLQAGRSFEMLNRGVGRDPQPLEKARKQYSELLKEHPNSIYSSVAKKYLLRVNKKIAEHNRLVMQFYKKRGKHNAFEHRQKIFKSQYAHYLNNGNASLKESNLTPEKTLVYDEKEAPKILAALRISNPNHAGRASSNINGQPGYPSGLLKLRCLKKEKRAIYLQLANNPDPVFLKKHREIPSVDGQIKITLPLRHLKAIQKDCFAKKDLAISSDGMLALKSHRSARLVSLDNPPRLLIVLN
;
A
#
# COMPACT_ATOMS: atom_id res chain seq x y z
N MET A 1 -5.96 -48.18 -77.33
CA MET A 1 -6.79 -47.85 -78.50
C MET A 1 -7.73 -46.71 -78.13
N LYS A 2 -7.65 -45.60 -78.85
CA LYS A 2 -8.53 -44.43 -78.77
C LYS A 2 -9.93 -44.79 -79.30
N ARG A 3 -10.99 -44.21 -78.75
CA ARG A 3 -12.17 -43.80 -79.53
C ARG A 3 -12.74 -42.51 -78.95
N ILE A 4 -12.90 -41.54 -79.85
CA ILE A 4 -13.34 -40.15 -79.64
C ILE A 4 -14.68 -40.00 -80.39
N LEU A 5 -15.46 -39.00 -79.94
CA LEU A 5 -16.57 -38.28 -80.60
C LEU A 5 -17.96 -38.92 -80.42
N TYR A 6 -19.04 -38.20 -80.11
CA TYR A 6 -19.43 -36.90 -80.65
C TYR A 6 -20.25 -35.99 -79.69
N PHE A 7 -20.14 -34.70 -79.99
CA PHE A 7 -20.92 -33.52 -79.60
C PHE A 7 -22.45 -33.68 -79.82
N THR A 8 -23.27 -33.13 -78.91
CA THR A 8 -24.47 -32.36 -79.33
C THR A 8 -24.72 -31.19 -78.39
N ASN A 9 -25.15 -30.11 -79.03
CA ASN A 9 -25.24 -28.73 -78.59
C ASN A 9 -26.73 -28.43 -78.40
N SER A 10 -27.14 -27.91 -77.23
CA SER A 10 -28.50 -27.39 -77.07
C SER A 10 -28.48 -26.10 -76.26
N ARG A 11 -28.42 -24.97 -76.98
CA ARG A 11 -28.57 -23.63 -76.42
C ARG A 11 -30.07 -23.33 -76.25
N ALA A 12 -30.58 -23.49 -75.03
CA ALA A 12 -31.89 -22.96 -74.67
C ALA A 12 -31.74 -21.48 -74.29
N ILE A 13 -32.06 -20.57 -75.21
CA ILE A 13 -32.12 -19.13 -74.94
C ILE A 13 -33.49 -18.82 -74.36
N LEU A 14 -33.59 -18.72 -73.04
CA LEU A 14 -34.78 -18.25 -72.33
C LEU A 14 -34.97 -16.75 -72.60
N ARG A 15 -35.99 -16.41 -73.41
CA ARG A 15 -36.46 -15.03 -73.60
C ARG A 15 -37.27 -14.61 -72.37
N LEU A 16 -36.63 -13.95 -71.40
CA LEU A 16 -37.33 -13.29 -70.30
C LEU A 16 -38.06 -12.04 -70.83
N GLY A 17 -39.38 -11.98 -70.64
CA GLY A 17 -40.20 -10.84 -71.03
C GLY A 17 -39.88 -9.57 -70.22
N PRO A 18 -40.21 -8.38 -70.75
CA PRO A 18 -39.82 -7.09 -70.17
C PRO A 18 -40.31 -6.90 -68.72
N ARG A 19 -41.41 -7.54 -68.33
CA ARG A 19 -41.94 -7.49 -66.95
C ARG A 19 -41.02 -8.14 -65.91
N ILE A 20 -40.26 -9.16 -66.27
CA ILE A 20 -39.32 -9.83 -65.34
C ILE A 20 -38.05 -8.98 -65.16
N ILE A 21 -37.64 -8.27 -66.22
CA ILE A 21 -36.55 -7.29 -66.17
C ILE A 21 -36.90 -6.15 -65.21
N TYR A 22 -38.11 -5.58 -65.30
CA TYR A 22 -38.55 -4.54 -64.37
C TYR A 22 -38.61 -5.00 -62.91
N PHE A 23 -39.02 -6.25 -62.64
CA PHE A 23 -39.05 -6.79 -61.27
C PHE A 23 -37.63 -7.02 -60.72
N SER A 24 -36.68 -7.43 -61.56
CA SER A 24 -35.26 -7.59 -61.19
C SER A 24 -34.54 -6.26 -60.96
N VAL A 25 -34.90 -5.20 -61.69
CA VAL A 25 -34.36 -3.85 -61.50
C VAL A 25 -34.98 -3.18 -60.26
N LEU A 26 -36.26 -3.42 -59.96
CA LEU A 26 -36.91 -2.90 -58.74
C LEU A 26 -36.35 -3.51 -57.45
N LEU A 27 -35.93 -4.79 -57.48
CA LEU A 27 -35.27 -5.47 -56.36
C LEU A 27 -33.83 -4.98 -56.11
N LEU A 28 -33.15 -4.43 -57.12
CA LEU A 28 -31.81 -3.84 -56.98
C LEU A 28 -31.82 -2.40 -56.41
N PHE A 29 -32.97 -1.72 -56.42
CA PHE A 29 -33.11 -0.39 -55.82
C PHE A 29 -33.57 -0.40 -54.35
N LEU A 30 -34.04 -1.53 -53.82
CA LEU A 30 -34.43 -1.67 -52.41
C LEU A 30 -33.30 -2.17 -51.49
N SER A 31 -32.13 -2.53 -52.03
CA SER A 31 -30.94 -2.90 -51.24
C SER A 31 -30.00 -1.74 -50.90
N SER A 32 -30.32 -0.51 -51.30
CA SER A 32 -29.46 0.66 -51.12
C SER A 32 -29.91 1.54 -49.97
N CYS A 33 -29.96 0.99 -48.75
CA CYS A 33 -29.92 1.78 -47.51
C CYS A 33 -29.73 0.88 -46.27
N PHE A 34 -28.58 0.23 -46.11
CA PHE A 34 -28.08 -0.17 -44.77
C PHE A 34 -26.57 -0.47 -44.81
N TRP A 35 -25.75 0.54 -45.10
CA TRP A 35 -24.32 0.49 -44.77
C TRP A 35 -23.80 1.89 -44.46
N ASN A 36 -24.26 2.45 -43.35
CA ASN A 36 -23.60 3.61 -42.75
C ASN A 36 -22.67 3.10 -41.64
N SER A 37 -21.55 2.48 -42.06
CA SER A 37 -20.41 2.28 -41.17
C SER A 37 -19.74 3.64 -41.01
N LYS A 38 -20.24 4.43 -40.06
CA LYS A 38 -19.44 5.51 -39.48
C LYS A 38 -18.12 4.87 -39.06
N SER A 39 -17.04 5.15 -39.78
CA SER A 39 -15.70 4.99 -39.23
C SER A 39 -15.73 5.71 -37.88
N LYS A 40 -15.41 4.98 -36.81
CA LYS A 40 -15.17 5.63 -35.53
C LYS A 40 -14.13 6.71 -35.81
N PRO A 41 -14.32 7.96 -35.36
CA PRO A 41 -13.27 8.95 -35.48
C PRO A 41 -12.02 8.34 -34.86
N GLU A 42 -10.96 8.23 -35.66
CA GLU A 42 -9.64 7.91 -35.16
C GLU A 42 -9.31 9.01 -34.17
N VAL A 43 -9.26 8.63 -32.89
CA VAL A 43 -8.91 9.54 -31.81
C VAL A 43 -7.40 9.78 -31.94
N VAL A 44 -7.04 10.77 -32.76
CA VAL A 44 -5.73 11.39 -32.64
C VAL A 44 -5.75 12.12 -31.30
N GLU A 45 -4.98 11.62 -30.34
CA GLU A 45 -4.77 12.31 -29.07
C GLU A 45 -4.14 13.68 -29.39
N VAL A 46 -4.94 14.73 -29.27
CA VAL A 46 -4.42 16.09 -29.19
C VAL A 46 -3.65 16.15 -27.87
N PRO A 47 -2.34 16.45 -27.86
CA PRO A 47 -1.61 16.58 -26.61
C PRO A 47 -2.28 17.69 -25.78
N ASP A 48 -2.75 17.35 -24.58
CA ASP A 48 -3.18 18.33 -23.59
C ASP A 48 -2.03 19.36 -23.42
N PRO A 49 -2.28 20.68 -23.54
CA PRO A 49 -1.24 21.71 -23.41
C PRO A 49 -0.76 21.88 -21.95
N VAL A 50 -1.19 20.99 -21.05
CA VAL A 50 -0.62 20.83 -19.73
C VAL A 50 0.04 19.47 -19.72
N ALA A 51 1.27 19.41 -20.23
CA ALA A 51 2.16 18.29 -20.01
C ALA A 51 2.33 18.12 -18.50
N ARG A 52 1.49 17.27 -17.89
CA ARG A 52 1.71 16.75 -16.55
C ARG A 52 3.02 15.98 -16.65
N ALA A 53 3.96 16.26 -15.75
CA ALA A 53 5.13 15.42 -15.61
C ALA A 53 4.65 13.97 -15.51
N VAL A 54 4.98 13.16 -16.53
CA VAL A 54 4.69 11.73 -16.51
C VAL A 54 5.62 11.18 -15.45
N ASP A 55 5.06 10.78 -14.32
CA ASP A 55 5.87 10.19 -13.25
C ASP A 55 6.64 9.00 -13.80
N THR A 56 7.92 8.92 -13.48
CA THR A 56 8.70 7.73 -13.85
C THR A 56 8.09 6.50 -13.15
N PRO A 57 8.22 5.30 -13.73
CA PRO A 57 7.68 4.08 -13.10
C PRO A 57 8.13 3.87 -11.64
N GLU A 58 9.36 4.25 -11.31
CA GLU A 58 9.91 4.24 -9.94
C GLU A 58 9.26 5.28 -9.01
N GLU A 59 8.99 6.50 -9.50
CA GLU A 59 8.30 7.55 -8.74
C GLU A 59 6.83 7.17 -8.49
N ALA A 60 6.19 6.50 -9.45
CA ALA A 60 4.85 5.95 -9.25
C ALA A 60 4.82 4.91 -8.12
N LEU A 61 5.75 3.94 -8.12
CA LEU A 61 5.87 2.96 -7.04
C LEU A 61 6.16 3.60 -5.69
N PHE A 62 7.06 4.59 -5.65
CA PHE A 62 7.38 5.34 -4.45
C PHE A 62 6.14 6.05 -3.87
N ARG A 63 5.40 6.79 -4.70
CA ARG A 63 4.19 7.50 -4.25
C ARG A 63 3.07 6.54 -3.82
N GLU A 64 2.87 5.45 -4.54
CA GLU A 64 1.90 4.41 -4.17
C GLU A 64 2.27 3.78 -2.82
N GLY A 65 3.53 3.39 -2.63
CA GLY A 65 4.02 2.84 -1.37
C GLY A 65 3.81 3.81 -0.20
N LYS A 66 4.14 5.09 -0.38
CA LYS A 66 3.87 6.14 0.62
C LYS A 66 2.38 6.27 0.94
N TYR A 67 1.54 6.25 -0.08
CA TYR A 67 0.09 6.32 0.10
C TYR A 67 -0.42 5.17 0.97
N TYR A 68 -0.07 3.93 0.62
CA TYR A 68 -0.45 2.75 1.41
C TYR A 68 0.11 2.80 2.83
N TYR A 69 1.36 3.22 3.00
CA TYR A 69 1.98 3.35 4.32
C TYR A 69 1.22 4.37 5.20
N SER A 70 0.93 5.55 4.64
CA SER A 70 0.23 6.63 5.36
C SER A 70 -1.22 6.30 5.73
N THR A 71 -1.84 5.37 4.99
CA THR A 71 -3.20 4.89 5.23
C THR A 71 -3.25 3.66 6.13
N GLY A 72 -2.09 3.14 6.58
CA GLY A 72 -1.98 1.97 7.45
C GLY A 72 -2.08 0.63 6.71
N LEU A 73 -2.11 0.64 5.38
CA LEU A 73 -2.09 -0.54 4.52
C LEU A 73 -0.64 -1.01 4.33
N TYR A 74 -0.05 -1.50 5.42
CA TYR A 74 1.39 -1.79 5.49
C TYR A 74 1.83 -2.94 4.58
N SER A 75 0.99 -3.96 4.37
CA SER A 75 1.30 -5.07 3.46
C SER A 75 1.41 -4.58 2.02
N GLU A 76 0.45 -3.80 1.56
CA GLU A 76 0.46 -3.19 0.23
C GLU A 76 1.59 -2.18 0.07
N ALA A 77 1.89 -1.41 1.12
CA ALA A 77 3.01 -0.48 1.14
C ALA A 77 4.33 -1.22 0.92
N ARG A 78 4.57 -2.28 1.71
CA ARG A 78 5.75 -3.15 1.59
C ARG A 78 5.87 -3.68 0.16
N ASP A 79 4.80 -4.19 -0.43
CA ASP A 79 4.85 -4.78 -1.77
C ASP A 79 5.24 -3.74 -2.85
N LYS A 80 4.79 -2.48 -2.70
CA LYS A 80 5.19 -1.38 -3.59
C LYS A 80 6.65 -0.98 -3.40
N PHE A 81 7.11 -0.90 -2.16
CA PHE A 81 8.51 -0.62 -1.86
C PHE A 81 9.45 -1.74 -2.31
N ASP A 82 9.03 -3.01 -2.15
CA ASP A 82 9.76 -4.17 -2.66
C ASP A 82 9.84 -4.17 -4.18
N SER A 83 8.73 -3.84 -4.86
CA SER A 83 8.72 -3.67 -6.32
C SER A 83 9.70 -2.58 -6.77
N LEU A 84 9.81 -1.48 -6.02
CA LEU A 84 10.78 -0.42 -6.29
C LEU A 84 12.22 -0.93 -6.11
N ARG A 85 12.49 -1.60 -4.98
CA ARG A 85 13.81 -2.18 -4.67
C ARG A 85 14.29 -3.14 -5.75
N TYR A 86 13.44 -4.05 -6.19
CA TYR A 86 13.81 -5.07 -7.18
C TYR A 86 13.85 -4.54 -8.61
N GLY A 87 12.93 -3.63 -8.97
CA GLY A 87 12.84 -3.09 -10.33
C GLY A 87 13.84 -1.98 -10.62
N TYR A 88 14.23 -1.20 -9.60
CA TYR A 88 14.98 0.05 -9.75
C TYR A 88 16.10 0.18 -8.69
N PRO A 89 17.15 -0.68 -8.72
CA PRO A 89 18.23 -0.68 -7.73
C PRO A 89 19.16 0.55 -7.77
N LEU A 90 19.00 1.43 -8.77
CA LEU A 90 19.71 2.72 -8.85
C LEU A 90 18.78 3.91 -8.59
N SER A 91 17.54 3.63 -8.18
CA SER A 91 16.54 4.67 -7.95
C SER A 91 16.96 5.62 -6.83
N PRO A 92 16.73 6.93 -6.96
CA PRO A 92 16.93 7.87 -5.87
C PRO A 92 16.02 7.59 -4.66
N TYR A 93 14.94 6.83 -4.85
CA TYR A 93 13.96 6.45 -3.83
C TYR A 93 14.31 5.15 -3.10
N LEU A 94 15.37 4.45 -3.52
CA LEU A 94 15.69 3.09 -3.05
C LEU A 94 15.84 3.03 -1.52
N GLU A 95 16.75 3.83 -0.94
CA GLU A 95 17.05 3.79 0.50
C GLU A 95 15.79 4.00 1.35
N PHE A 96 14.92 4.92 0.93
CA PHE A 96 13.65 5.15 1.62
C PHE A 96 12.68 3.97 1.46
N ALA A 97 12.61 3.38 0.26
CA ALA A 97 11.77 2.21 0.03
C ALA A 97 12.20 1.03 0.91
N GLU A 98 13.51 0.76 1.02
CA GLU A 98 14.01 -0.32 1.89
C GLU A 98 13.63 -0.10 3.35
N ILE A 99 13.84 1.11 3.85
CA ILE A 99 13.46 1.47 5.23
C ILE A 99 11.96 1.35 5.43
N LYS A 100 11.14 1.86 4.50
CA LYS A 100 9.69 1.81 4.64
C LYS A 100 9.12 0.41 4.47
N ALA A 101 9.75 -0.45 3.69
CA ALA A 101 9.42 -1.87 3.66
C ALA A 101 9.66 -2.52 5.03
N ALA A 102 10.80 -2.23 5.68
CA ALA A 102 11.09 -2.69 7.04
C ALA A 102 10.12 -2.10 8.09
N ASP A 103 9.83 -0.79 8.02
CA ASP A 103 8.85 -0.13 8.89
C ASP A 103 7.45 -0.74 8.75
N SER A 104 7.08 -1.10 7.52
CA SER A 104 5.79 -1.74 7.24
C SER A 104 5.69 -3.10 7.90
N GLN A 105 6.76 -3.91 7.84
CA GLN A 105 6.82 -5.21 8.54
C GLN A 105 6.77 -5.05 10.05
N PHE A 106 7.51 -4.07 10.59
CA PHE A 106 7.46 -3.76 12.02
C PHE A 106 6.02 -3.41 12.46
N ALA A 107 5.32 -2.60 11.66
CA ALA A 107 3.97 -2.14 11.97
C ALA A 107 2.92 -3.27 12.01
N ILE A 108 3.13 -4.35 11.24
CA ILE A 108 2.28 -5.56 11.27
C ILE A 108 2.82 -6.65 12.20
N SER A 109 3.72 -6.30 13.13
CA SER A 109 4.32 -7.19 14.12
C SER A 109 5.17 -8.35 13.56
N GLU A 110 5.62 -8.25 12.31
CA GLU A 110 6.64 -9.14 11.72
C GLU A 110 8.04 -8.74 12.19
N TYR A 111 8.27 -8.72 13.51
CA TYR A 111 9.48 -8.13 14.10
C TYR A 111 10.78 -8.83 13.69
N GLU A 112 10.76 -10.15 13.49
CA GLU A 112 11.95 -10.89 13.06
C GLU A 112 12.37 -10.48 11.65
N ALA A 113 11.45 -10.51 10.70
CA ALA A 113 11.69 -10.07 9.33
C ALA A 113 12.06 -8.57 9.25
N ALA A 114 11.40 -7.73 10.05
CA ALA A 114 11.73 -6.31 10.13
C ALA A 114 13.18 -6.09 10.60
N ALA A 115 13.62 -6.79 11.65
CA ALA A 115 14.99 -6.70 12.15
C ALA A 115 16.01 -7.08 11.08
N GLU A 116 15.76 -8.17 10.34
CA GLU A 116 16.62 -8.61 9.25
C GLU A 116 16.73 -7.55 8.15
N ARG A 117 15.62 -6.93 7.74
CA ARG A 117 15.63 -5.87 6.72
C ARG A 117 16.37 -4.62 7.17
N TYR A 118 16.21 -4.19 8.43
CA TYR A 118 17.00 -3.06 8.93
C TYR A 118 18.49 -3.37 8.96
N LEU A 119 18.90 -4.59 9.35
CA LEU A 119 20.30 -5.02 9.33
C LEU A 119 20.86 -5.12 7.90
N GLU A 120 20.05 -5.60 6.97
CA GLU A 120 20.40 -5.62 5.54
C GLU A 120 20.62 -4.19 5.02
N PHE A 121 19.73 -3.25 5.35
CA PHE A 121 19.88 -1.84 4.99
C PHE A 121 21.20 -1.25 5.54
N ILE A 122 21.50 -1.47 6.82
CA ILE A 122 22.74 -0.97 7.45
C ILE A 122 23.98 -1.52 6.72
N LYS A 123 23.94 -2.80 6.34
CA LYS A 123 25.04 -3.46 5.62
C LYS A 123 25.19 -2.92 4.20
N ASN A 124 24.09 -2.71 3.48
CA ASN A 124 24.09 -2.28 2.09
C ASN A 124 24.33 -0.78 1.93
N HIS A 125 23.97 0.02 2.94
CA HIS A 125 24.01 1.48 2.91
C HIS A 125 24.73 2.09 4.13
N PRO A 126 25.99 1.71 4.43
CA PRO A 126 26.68 2.10 5.67
C PRO A 126 26.92 3.61 5.81
N LEU A 127 26.89 4.37 4.71
CA LEU A 127 27.06 5.83 4.69
C LEU A 127 25.74 6.59 4.66
N SER A 128 24.60 5.90 4.71
CA SER A 128 23.30 6.56 4.66
C SER A 128 23.02 7.35 5.95
N PRO A 129 22.46 8.57 5.86
CA PRO A 129 22.04 9.32 7.05
C PRO A 129 20.95 8.60 7.86
N ALA A 130 20.32 7.59 7.27
CA ALA A 130 19.27 6.80 7.90
C ALA A 130 19.79 5.58 8.70
N VAL A 131 21.10 5.29 8.66
CA VAL A 131 21.70 4.18 9.43
C VAL A 131 21.37 4.24 10.93
N PRO A 132 21.48 5.39 11.63
CA PRO A 132 21.15 5.45 13.05
C PRO A 132 19.66 5.15 13.32
N TYR A 133 18.75 5.52 12.40
CA TYR A 133 17.34 5.15 12.49
C TYR A 133 17.16 3.62 12.35
N ALA A 134 17.79 3.03 11.33
CA ALA A 134 17.71 1.59 11.09
C ALA A 134 18.27 0.78 12.27
N MET A 135 19.39 1.21 12.88
CA MET A 135 19.95 0.56 14.09
C MET A 135 18.97 0.63 15.27
N LEU A 136 18.32 1.79 15.47
CA LEU A 136 17.32 1.97 16.51
C LEU A 136 16.14 1.00 16.28
N GLN A 137 15.61 0.93 15.06
CA GLN A 137 14.46 0.07 14.75
C GLN A 137 14.82 -1.42 14.73
N ALA A 138 16.02 -1.81 14.32
CA ALA A 138 16.52 -3.17 14.46
C ALA A 138 16.54 -3.58 15.94
N GLY A 139 17.08 -2.71 16.81
CA GLY A 139 17.07 -2.92 18.25
C GLY A 139 15.64 -3.06 18.82
N ARG A 140 14.71 -2.19 18.40
CA ARG A 140 13.30 -2.25 18.82
C ARG A 140 12.64 -3.54 18.36
N SER A 141 12.89 -3.96 17.12
CA SER A 141 12.37 -5.21 16.56
C SER A 141 12.81 -6.41 17.40
N PHE A 142 14.10 -6.49 17.75
CA PHE A 142 14.59 -7.54 18.65
C PHE A 142 14.00 -7.45 20.06
N GLU A 143 13.81 -6.24 20.61
CA GLU A 143 13.16 -6.06 21.91
C GLU A 143 11.73 -6.63 21.90
N MET A 144 10.97 -6.37 20.83
CA MET A 144 9.57 -6.81 20.69
C MET A 144 9.43 -8.33 20.53
N LEU A 145 10.48 -9.04 20.13
CA LEU A 145 10.50 -10.51 20.07
C LEU A 145 10.60 -11.17 21.46
N ASN A 146 11.02 -10.45 22.50
CA ASN A 146 11.13 -11.02 23.84
C ASN A 146 9.73 -11.28 24.45
N ARG A 147 9.44 -12.54 24.78
CA ARG A 147 8.16 -12.99 25.37
C ARG A 147 8.08 -12.84 26.90
N GLY A 148 8.93 -11.98 27.48
CA GLY A 148 8.97 -11.69 28.90
C GLY A 148 10.26 -12.13 29.59
N VAL A 149 10.46 -11.60 30.80
CA VAL A 149 11.69 -11.72 31.59
C VAL A 149 12.04 -13.17 31.95
N GLY A 150 11.05 -14.04 32.20
CA GLY A 150 11.27 -15.45 32.50
C GLY A 150 11.54 -16.34 31.27
N ARG A 151 11.61 -15.76 30.07
CA ARG A 151 11.86 -16.47 28.80
C ARG A 151 13.29 -16.27 28.33
N ASP A 152 13.60 -16.79 27.15
CA ASP A 152 14.90 -16.62 26.50
C ASP A 152 15.30 -15.13 26.39
N PRO A 153 16.46 -14.73 26.97
CA PRO A 153 16.94 -13.35 26.90
C PRO A 153 17.66 -13.03 25.57
N GLN A 154 17.90 -14.00 24.67
CA GLN A 154 18.64 -13.75 23.42
C GLN A 154 18.12 -12.56 22.58
N PRO A 155 16.79 -12.36 22.40
CA PRO A 155 16.30 -11.18 21.70
C PRO A 155 16.68 -9.87 22.40
N LEU A 156 16.71 -9.84 23.73
CA LEU A 156 17.14 -8.67 24.49
C LEU A 156 18.65 -8.41 24.32
N GLU A 157 19.47 -9.45 24.23
CA GLU A 157 20.91 -9.30 23.97
C GLU A 157 21.17 -8.73 22.56
N LYS A 158 20.41 -9.18 21.55
CA LYS A 158 20.45 -8.60 20.20
C LYS A 158 20.03 -7.12 20.21
N ALA A 159 18.96 -6.78 20.93
CA ALA A 159 18.52 -5.40 21.09
C ALA A 159 19.59 -4.53 21.79
N ARG A 160 20.17 -5.03 22.90
CA ARG A 160 21.24 -4.37 23.65
C ARG A 160 22.44 -4.06 22.76
N LYS A 161 22.83 -5.01 21.91
CA LYS A 161 23.91 -4.85 20.93
C LYS A 161 23.61 -3.68 19.99
N GLN A 162 22.45 -3.67 19.32
CA GLN A 162 22.10 -2.62 18.36
C GLN A 162 22.05 -1.22 18.98
N TYR A 163 21.44 -1.07 20.16
CA TYR A 163 21.42 0.23 20.84
C TYR A 163 22.81 0.68 21.28
N SER A 164 23.65 -0.25 21.74
CA SER A 164 25.02 0.07 22.17
C SER A 164 25.90 0.47 20.98
N GLU A 165 25.76 -0.20 19.84
CA GLU A 165 26.44 0.14 18.58
C GLU A 165 26.01 1.53 18.09
N LEU A 166 24.70 1.83 18.08
CA LEU A 166 24.20 3.17 17.71
C LEU A 166 24.83 4.26 18.58
N LEU A 167 24.87 4.07 19.90
CA LEU A 167 25.44 5.06 20.82
C LEU A 167 26.95 5.22 20.68
N LYS A 168 27.64 4.16 20.25
CA LYS A 168 29.08 4.17 20.01
C LYS A 168 29.43 4.85 18.68
N GLU A 169 28.72 4.50 17.62
CA GLU A 169 29.03 4.91 16.25
C GLU A 169 28.38 6.24 15.87
N HIS A 170 27.22 6.55 16.46
CA HIS A 170 26.44 7.75 16.16
C HIS A 170 26.03 8.54 17.42
N PRO A 171 26.96 8.87 18.34
CA PRO A 171 26.62 9.47 19.64
C PRO A 171 25.81 10.77 19.56
N ASN A 172 25.98 11.55 18.49
CA ASN A 172 25.33 12.85 18.27
C ASN A 172 24.04 12.77 17.42
N SER A 173 23.60 11.57 17.03
CA SER A 173 22.36 11.41 16.27
C SER A 173 21.13 11.79 17.11
N ILE A 174 20.08 12.28 16.45
CA ILE A 174 18.78 12.55 17.09
C ILE A 174 18.19 11.31 17.75
N TYR A 175 18.55 10.12 17.24
CA TYR A 175 18.09 8.82 17.73
C TYR A 175 18.84 8.35 18.99
N SER A 176 19.99 8.95 19.32
CA SER A 176 20.85 8.53 20.43
C SER A 176 20.23 8.78 21.80
N SER A 177 19.46 9.84 21.95
CA SER A 177 18.72 10.13 23.19
C SER A 177 17.73 9.01 23.53
N VAL A 178 17.00 8.50 22.53
CA VAL A 178 16.03 7.42 22.69
C VAL A 178 16.71 6.05 22.77
N ALA A 179 17.78 5.83 22.01
CA ALA A 179 18.59 4.61 22.14
C ALA A 179 19.13 4.42 23.56
N LYS A 180 19.58 5.48 24.24
CA LYS A 180 19.97 5.43 25.68
C LYS A 180 18.84 4.91 26.56
N LYS A 181 17.61 5.39 26.35
CA LYS A 181 16.44 4.95 27.11
C LYS A 181 16.10 3.49 26.87
N TYR A 182 16.08 3.05 25.60
CA TYR A 182 15.80 1.65 25.29
C TYR A 182 16.91 0.72 25.78
N LEU A 183 18.17 1.14 25.70
CA LEU A 183 19.29 0.39 26.27
C LEU A 183 19.13 0.20 27.78
N LEU A 184 18.77 1.24 28.53
CA LEU A 184 18.50 1.12 29.97
C LEU A 184 17.36 0.15 30.26
N ARG A 185 16.26 0.23 29.48
CA ARG A 185 15.11 -0.68 29.60
C ARG A 185 15.48 -2.13 29.34
N VAL A 186 16.22 -2.40 28.26
CA VAL A 186 16.69 -3.74 27.88
C VAL A 186 17.65 -4.29 28.93
N ASN A 187 18.61 -3.50 29.40
CA ASN A 187 19.53 -3.92 30.46
C ASN A 187 18.81 -4.27 31.76
N LYS A 188 17.75 -3.52 32.12
CA LYS A 188 16.90 -3.85 33.26
C LYS A 188 16.22 -5.22 33.07
N LYS A 189 15.60 -5.48 31.91
CA LYS A 189 14.97 -6.78 31.62
C LYS A 189 15.98 -7.94 31.69
N ILE A 190 17.19 -7.77 31.16
CA ILE A 190 18.27 -8.76 31.24
C ILE A 190 18.71 -9.00 32.69
N ALA A 191 18.83 -7.93 33.48
CA ALA A 191 19.17 -8.04 34.90
C ALA A 191 18.06 -8.76 35.69
N GLU A 192 16.79 -8.47 35.41
CA GLU A 192 15.66 -9.17 36.01
C GLU A 192 15.66 -10.66 35.66
N HIS A 193 15.97 -11.03 34.41
CA HIS A 193 16.11 -12.43 33.98
C HIS A 193 17.19 -13.14 34.80
N ASN A 194 18.39 -12.55 34.90
CA ASN A 194 19.49 -13.12 35.66
C ASN A 194 19.17 -13.26 37.16
N ARG A 195 18.42 -12.30 37.72
CA ARG A 195 17.91 -12.39 39.09
C ARG A 195 16.94 -13.56 39.26
N LEU A 196 16.04 -13.80 38.31
CA LEU A 196 15.12 -14.94 38.34
C LEU A 196 15.88 -16.27 38.31
N VAL A 197 16.89 -16.41 37.44
CA VAL A 197 17.73 -17.62 37.37
C VAL A 197 18.48 -17.85 38.68
N MET A 198 19.08 -16.80 39.25
CA MET A 198 19.73 -16.87 40.57
C MET A 198 18.74 -17.32 41.66
N GLN A 199 17.55 -16.72 41.71
CA GLN A 199 16.51 -17.07 42.69
C GLN A 199 15.98 -18.50 42.51
N PHE A 200 15.90 -18.99 41.26
CA PHE A 200 15.52 -20.37 40.97
C PHE A 200 16.48 -21.37 41.62
N TYR A 201 17.80 -21.19 41.46
CA TYR A 201 18.78 -22.08 42.08
C TYR A 201 18.78 -21.99 43.61
N LYS A 202 18.57 -20.78 44.16
CA LYS A 202 18.40 -20.59 45.61
C LYS A 202 17.21 -21.41 46.14
N LYS A 203 16.05 -21.31 45.50
CA LYS A 203 14.82 -22.04 45.90
C LYS A 203 14.97 -23.56 45.79
N ARG A 204 15.82 -24.05 44.87
CA ARG A 204 16.10 -25.48 44.68
C ARG A 204 17.19 -26.04 45.61
N GLY A 205 17.74 -25.23 46.53
CA GLY A 205 18.82 -25.65 47.43
C GLY A 205 20.14 -25.98 46.71
N LYS A 206 20.34 -25.48 45.48
CA LYS A 206 21.56 -25.71 44.69
C LYS A 206 22.60 -24.63 45.02
N HIS A 207 23.27 -24.78 46.16
CA HIS A 207 24.21 -23.79 46.73
C HIS A 207 25.31 -23.36 45.74
N ASN A 208 26.10 -24.29 45.19
CA ASN A 208 27.19 -23.96 44.26
C ASN A 208 26.71 -23.18 43.02
N ALA A 209 25.56 -23.58 42.46
CA ALA A 209 24.97 -22.90 41.30
C ALA A 209 24.44 -21.50 41.66
N PHE A 210 23.82 -21.35 42.83
CA PHE A 210 23.37 -20.07 43.35
C PHE A 210 24.55 -19.11 43.58
N GLU A 211 25.61 -19.55 44.26
CA GLU A 211 26.78 -18.71 44.54
C GLU A 211 27.44 -18.23 43.24
N HIS A 212 27.61 -19.14 42.27
CA HIS A 212 28.14 -18.79 40.97
C HIS A 212 27.26 -17.74 40.26
N ARG A 213 25.94 -17.94 40.22
CA ARG A 213 25.00 -16.99 39.61
C ARG A 213 24.93 -15.67 40.38
N GLN A 214 25.05 -15.70 41.70
CA GLN A 214 25.06 -14.51 42.55
C GLN A 214 26.32 -13.67 42.28
N LYS A 215 27.48 -14.30 42.11
CA LYS A 215 28.72 -13.61 41.74
C LYS A 215 28.56 -12.87 40.41
N ILE A 216 28.04 -13.54 39.38
CA ILE A 216 27.76 -12.94 38.06
C ILE A 216 26.74 -11.80 38.18
N PHE A 217 25.65 -12.03 38.90
CA PHE A 217 24.61 -11.02 39.07
C PHE A 217 25.13 -9.74 39.73
N LYS A 218 25.89 -9.88 40.83
CA LYS A 218 26.50 -8.75 41.53
C LYS A 218 27.50 -7.99 40.66
N SER A 219 28.33 -8.71 39.89
CA SER A 219 29.37 -8.06 39.09
C SER A 219 28.86 -7.40 37.81
N GLN A 220 27.79 -7.93 37.19
CA GLN A 220 27.38 -7.49 35.84
C GLN A 220 25.99 -6.84 35.77
N TYR A 221 25.09 -7.10 36.71
CA TYR A 221 23.66 -6.79 36.53
C TYR A 221 23.01 -6.00 37.66
N ALA A 222 23.55 -6.05 38.88
CA ALA A 222 22.92 -5.46 40.06
C ALA A 222 22.65 -3.95 39.92
N HIS A 223 23.56 -3.19 39.30
CA HIS A 223 23.42 -1.74 39.14
C HIS A 223 22.24 -1.34 38.26
N TYR A 224 21.86 -2.16 37.27
CA TYR A 224 20.70 -1.88 36.41
C TYR A 224 19.36 -1.93 37.18
N LEU A 225 19.29 -2.68 38.28
CA LEU A 225 18.09 -2.72 39.13
C LEU A 225 18.10 -1.61 40.19
N ASN A 226 19.28 -1.25 40.71
CA ASN A 226 19.42 -0.24 41.75
C ASN A 226 19.24 1.18 41.20
N ASN A 227 19.75 1.46 40.00
CA ASN A 227 19.76 2.80 39.42
C ASN A 227 18.58 3.06 38.45
N GLY A 228 17.80 2.01 38.13
CA GLY A 228 16.76 2.05 37.10
C GLY A 228 15.59 3.00 37.39
N ASN A 229 15.41 3.44 38.64
CA ASN A 229 14.33 4.34 39.04
C ASN A 229 14.74 5.83 38.99
N ALA A 230 16.03 6.13 39.06
CA ALA A 230 16.57 7.49 39.00
C ALA A 230 16.74 7.96 37.53
N SER A 231 17.30 7.13 36.64
CA SER A 231 17.55 7.51 35.23
C SER A 231 16.31 7.57 34.32
N LEU A 232 15.16 7.03 34.74
CA LEU A 232 13.90 7.15 33.97
C LEU A 232 13.12 8.43 34.29
N LYS A 233 13.46 9.12 35.40
CA LYS A 233 12.77 10.32 35.86
C LYS A 233 13.27 11.62 35.24
N GLU A 234 14.40 11.62 34.54
CA GLU A 234 15.05 12.86 34.09
C GLU A 234 15.05 13.09 32.58
N SER A 235 14.59 14.31 32.26
CA SER A 235 14.79 15.13 31.08
C SER A 235 13.76 15.04 29.94
N ASN A 236 13.43 16.25 29.47
CA ASN A 236 12.63 16.62 28.32
C ASN A 236 13.11 15.89 27.06
N LEU A 237 12.54 14.73 26.77
CA LEU A 237 12.92 13.93 25.60
C LEU A 237 11.83 13.97 24.54
N THR A 238 12.29 14.00 23.29
CA THR A 238 11.47 13.91 22.09
C THR A 238 10.46 12.76 22.22
N PRO A 239 9.16 13.03 21.96
CA PRO A 239 8.14 11.99 21.96
C PRO A 239 8.52 10.88 20.99
N GLU A 240 8.33 9.61 21.36
CA GLU A 240 8.61 8.43 20.51
C GLU A 240 7.95 8.53 19.12
N LYS A 241 6.84 9.28 19.01
CA LYS A 241 6.11 9.59 17.78
C LYS A 241 6.86 10.52 16.81
N THR A 242 7.90 11.23 17.25
CA THR A 242 8.70 12.15 16.41
C THR A 242 9.88 11.51 15.70
N LEU A 243 10.16 10.21 15.93
CA LEU A 243 11.30 9.51 15.37
C LEU A 243 10.96 8.72 14.10
N VAL A 244 10.07 9.24 13.24
CA VAL A 244 9.74 8.60 11.96
C VAL A 244 10.71 9.12 10.91
N TYR A 245 11.47 8.23 10.26
CA TYR A 245 12.29 8.61 9.11
C TYR A 245 11.41 9.18 7.99
N ASP A 246 11.67 10.43 7.61
CA ASP A 246 10.90 11.18 6.61
C ASP A 246 11.75 11.52 5.38
N GLU A 247 11.10 11.76 4.24
CA GLU A 247 11.76 12.09 2.97
C GLU A 247 12.60 13.37 3.03
N LYS A 248 12.28 14.27 3.97
CA LYS A 248 13.06 15.48 4.24
C LYS A 248 14.47 15.18 4.74
N GLU A 249 14.67 14.00 5.33
CA GLU A 249 15.97 13.50 5.77
C GLU A 249 16.71 12.73 4.64
N ALA A 250 16.14 12.69 3.42
CA ALA A 250 16.67 11.98 2.25
C ALA A 250 17.04 12.96 1.10
N PRO A 251 18.28 13.47 1.03
CA PRO A 251 18.66 14.50 0.05
C PRO A 251 18.54 14.04 -1.41
N LYS A 252 18.79 12.75 -1.69
CA LYS A 252 18.63 12.16 -3.03
C LYS A 252 17.19 12.23 -3.53
N ILE A 253 16.23 12.00 -2.62
CA ILE A 253 14.79 12.08 -2.93
C ILE A 253 14.40 13.52 -3.21
N LEU A 254 14.84 14.47 -2.38
CA LEU A 254 14.58 15.89 -2.61
C LEU A 254 15.17 16.39 -3.94
N ALA A 255 16.33 15.87 -4.36
CA ALA A 255 16.90 16.18 -5.67
C ALA A 255 16.07 15.58 -6.81
N ALA A 256 15.69 14.30 -6.71
CA ALA A 256 14.88 13.61 -7.72
C ALA A 256 13.51 14.26 -7.93
N LEU A 257 12.80 14.59 -6.84
CA LEU A 257 11.49 15.25 -6.90
C LEU A 257 11.55 16.66 -7.53
N ARG A 258 12.68 17.36 -7.41
CA ARG A 258 12.88 18.66 -8.07
C ARG A 258 13.08 18.50 -9.57
N ILE A 259 13.75 17.43 -10.00
CA ILE A 259 14.04 17.13 -11.41
C ILE A 259 12.78 16.63 -12.11
N SER A 260 12.01 15.72 -11.48
CA SER A 260 10.76 15.21 -12.04
C SER A 260 9.67 16.28 -12.13
N ASN A 261 9.72 17.29 -11.25
CA ASN A 261 8.69 18.32 -11.19
C ASN A 261 9.30 19.73 -10.98
N PRO A 262 9.75 20.42 -12.05
CA PRO A 262 10.40 21.72 -11.96
C PRO A 262 9.49 22.82 -11.35
N ASN A 263 8.16 22.63 -11.36
CA ASN A 263 7.20 23.55 -10.75
C ASN A 263 7.03 23.35 -9.22
N HIS A 264 7.65 22.33 -8.63
CA HIS A 264 7.62 22.15 -7.17
C HIS A 264 8.57 23.09 -6.42
N ALA A 265 9.53 23.70 -7.11
CA ALA A 265 10.51 24.63 -6.56
C ALA A 265 9.89 25.94 -5.99
N GLY A 266 8.64 26.25 -6.32
CA GLY A 266 7.94 27.46 -5.86
C GLY A 266 6.88 27.28 -4.76
N ARG A 267 6.69 26.06 -4.22
CA ARG A 267 5.63 25.77 -3.23
C ARG A 267 6.12 25.21 -1.90
N ALA A 268 7.39 25.45 -1.58
CA ALA A 268 7.92 25.28 -0.23
C ALA A 268 7.58 26.50 0.65
N SER A 269 6.29 26.80 0.87
CA SER A 269 5.82 27.43 2.11
C SER A 269 4.28 27.49 2.18
N SER A 270 3.77 27.20 3.37
CA SER A 270 2.41 27.43 3.87
C SER A 270 1.23 26.88 3.05
N ASN A 271 0.79 25.66 3.39
CA ASN A 271 -0.61 25.53 3.80
C ASN A 271 -0.70 24.58 4.99
N ILE A 272 -0.86 25.20 6.16
CA ILE A 272 -1.21 24.56 7.43
C ILE A 272 -2.66 24.10 7.26
N ASN A 273 -2.84 22.85 6.80
CA ASN A 273 -4.02 22.02 7.02
C ASN A 273 -3.69 20.64 6.41
N GLY A 274 -3.26 19.71 7.28
CA GLY A 274 -2.69 18.43 6.89
C GLY A 274 -3.65 17.53 6.12
N GLN A 275 -3.61 17.61 4.79
CA GLN A 275 -4.05 16.52 3.91
C GLN A 275 -3.04 16.34 2.78
N PRO A 276 -2.38 15.17 2.67
CA PRO A 276 -1.53 14.87 1.53
C PRO A 276 -2.38 14.83 0.26
N GLY A 277 -1.95 15.55 -0.78
CA GLY A 277 -2.59 15.53 -2.09
C GLY A 277 -2.57 14.12 -2.68
N TYR A 278 -3.75 13.61 -3.00
CA TYR A 278 -3.98 12.26 -3.53
C TYR A 278 -3.52 12.12 -5.00
N PRO A 279 -3.05 10.94 -5.45
CA PRO A 279 -2.79 10.70 -6.86
C PRO A 279 -4.09 10.84 -7.64
N SER A 280 -4.07 11.72 -8.64
CA SER A 280 -5.19 12.01 -9.54
C SER A 280 -5.35 10.87 -10.56
N GLY A 281 -5.61 9.66 -10.08
CA GLY A 281 -5.96 8.51 -10.92
C GLY A 281 -7.48 8.37 -11.02
N LEU A 282 -8.00 8.14 -12.23
CA LEU A 282 -9.40 7.77 -12.45
C LEU A 282 -9.78 6.59 -11.54
N LEU A 283 -10.78 6.77 -10.70
CA LEU A 283 -11.37 5.69 -9.90
C LEU A 283 -11.96 4.63 -10.85
N LYS A 284 -11.24 3.53 -11.12
CA LYS A 284 -11.78 2.44 -11.96
C LYS A 284 -12.68 1.55 -11.10
N LEU A 285 -13.96 1.52 -11.39
CA LEU A 285 -14.92 0.59 -10.78
C LEU A 285 -14.93 -0.75 -11.51
N ARG A 286 -14.69 -1.86 -10.80
CA ARG A 286 -14.92 -3.23 -11.28
C ARG A 286 -16.12 -3.83 -10.56
N CYS A 287 -17.08 -4.36 -11.33
CA CYS A 287 -18.21 -5.11 -10.81
C CYS A 287 -17.79 -6.59 -10.76
N LEU A 288 -17.77 -7.20 -9.58
CA LEU A 288 -17.15 -8.53 -9.40
C LEU A 288 -18.15 -9.69 -9.49
N LYS A 289 -19.34 -9.56 -8.88
CA LYS A 289 -20.39 -10.59 -8.89
C LYS A 289 -21.73 -10.04 -8.41
N LYS A 290 -22.85 -10.54 -8.96
CA LYS A 290 -24.21 -10.35 -8.44
C LYS A 290 -24.71 -11.69 -7.89
N GLU A 291 -24.91 -11.78 -6.59
CA GLU A 291 -25.58 -12.91 -5.94
C GLU A 291 -27.02 -12.51 -5.57
N LYS A 292 -27.87 -13.48 -5.18
CA LYS A 292 -29.30 -13.22 -4.89
C LYS A 292 -29.54 -12.09 -3.89
N ARG A 293 -28.56 -11.77 -3.03
CA ARG A 293 -28.66 -10.75 -1.95
C ARG A 293 -27.47 -9.78 -1.86
N ALA A 294 -26.52 -9.81 -2.80
CA ALA A 294 -25.30 -9.00 -2.69
C ALA A 294 -24.73 -8.57 -4.05
N ILE A 295 -24.26 -7.32 -4.12
CA ILE A 295 -23.50 -6.76 -5.25
C ILE A 295 -22.12 -6.33 -4.75
N TYR A 296 -21.07 -6.87 -5.38
CA TYR A 296 -19.68 -6.57 -5.05
C TYR A 296 -19.09 -5.51 -5.98
N LEU A 297 -18.63 -4.39 -5.39
CA LEU A 297 -17.92 -3.31 -6.10
C LEU A 297 -16.48 -3.22 -5.61
N GLN A 298 -15.53 -3.22 -6.56
CA GLN A 298 -14.12 -2.95 -6.29
C GLN A 298 -13.73 -1.61 -6.90
N LEU A 299 -13.24 -0.70 -6.06
CA LEU A 299 -12.62 0.57 -6.48
C LEU A 299 -11.13 0.30 -6.72
N ALA A 300 -10.62 0.60 -7.91
CA ALA A 300 -9.23 0.29 -8.27
C ALA A 300 -8.18 1.13 -7.53
N ASN A 301 -8.60 2.26 -6.96
CA ASN A 301 -7.86 2.99 -5.94
C ASN A 301 -8.68 2.84 -4.67
N ASN A 302 -8.16 2.09 -3.68
CA ASN A 302 -8.90 1.83 -2.45
C ASN A 302 -9.37 3.17 -1.86
N PRO A 303 -10.67 3.31 -1.54
CA PRO A 303 -11.15 4.52 -0.90
C PRO A 303 -10.45 4.67 0.45
N ASP A 304 -10.15 5.91 0.81
CA ASP A 304 -9.49 6.28 2.05
C ASP A 304 -10.07 5.48 3.25
N PRO A 305 -9.26 4.82 4.09
CA PRO A 305 -9.75 4.15 5.30
C PRO A 305 -10.55 5.08 6.23
N VAL A 306 -10.27 6.38 6.22
CA VAL A 306 -11.08 7.40 6.92
C VAL A 306 -12.47 7.52 6.30
N PHE A 307 -12.55 7.48 4.96
CA PHE A 307 -13.83 7.47 4.25
C PHE A 307 -14.62 6.18 4.53
N LEU A 308 -13.97 5.02 4.53
CA LEU A 308 -14.62 3.73 4.83
C LEU A 308 -15.13 3.70 6.27
N LYS A 309 -14.30 4.14 7.23
CA LYS A 309 -14.69 4.22 8.64
C LYS A 309 -15.85 5.19 8.88
N LYS A 310 -15.90 6.31 8.15
CA LYS A 310 -17.00 7.28 8.22
C LYS A 310 -18.31 6.77 7.61
N HIS A 311 -18.23 5.86 6.64
CA HIS A 311 -19.37 5.35 5.87
C HIS A 311 -19.54 3.83 6.04
N ARG A 312 -19.46 3.38 7.30
CA ARG A 312 -19.48 1.95 7.66
C ARG A 312 -20.75 1.23 7.19
N GLU A 313 -21.91 1.88 7.38
CA GLU A 313 -23.19 1.43 6.84
C GLU A 313 -24.00 2.63 6.35
N ILE A 314 -24.51 2.57 5.12
CA ILE A 314 -25.46 3.55 4.59
C ILE A 314 -26.73 2.84 4.14
N PRO A 315 -27.90 3.11 4.77
CA PRO A 315 -29.16 2.55 4.33
C PRO A 315 -29.66 3.22 3.04
N SER A 316 -30.40 2.47 2.22
CA SER A 316 -31.09 3.04 1.07
C SER A 316 -32.36 3.78 1.50
N VAL A 317 -32.62 4.94 0.89
CA VAL A 317 -33.90 5.64 0.96
C VAL A 317 -34.51 5.63 -0.45
N ASP A 318 -35.71 5.08 -0.60
CA ASP A 318 -36.42 4.96 -1.90
C ASP A 318 -35.59 4.29 -3.00
N GLY A 319 -34.83 3.26 -2.65
CA GLY A 319 -33.92 2.56 -3.58
C GLY A 319 -32.64 3.32 -3.91
N GLN A 320 -32.38 4.48 -3.29
CA GLN A 320 -31.16 5.26 -3.53
C GLN A 320 -30.21 5.18 -2.33
N ILE A 321 -28.92 4.97 -2.60
CA ILE A 321 -27.86 5.10 -1.59
C ILE A 321 -27.05 6.34 -1.94
N LYS A 322 -27.22 7.39 -1.14
CA LYS A 322 -26.48 8.64 -1.33
C LYS A 322 -25.15 8.56 -0.60
N ILE A 323 -24.07 8.52 -1.36
CA ILE A 323 -22.71 8.64 -0.84
C ILE A 323 -21.96 9.64 -1.72
N THR A 324 -21.21 10.56 -1.11
CA THR A 324 -20.34 11.46 -1.86
C THR A 324 -18.96 10.84 -1.89
N LEU A 325 -18.63 10.18 -2.99
CA LEU A 325 -17.28 9.67 -3.19
C LEU A 325 -16.31 10.86 -3.29
N PRO A 326 -15.13 10.82 -2.62
CA PRO A 326 -14.15 11.90 -2.67
C PRO A 326 -13.46 11.91 -4.04
N LEU A 327 -14.14 12.44 -5.05
CA LEU A 327 -13.69 12.42 -6.44
C LEU A 327 -13.49 13.85 -6.92
N ARG A 328 -12.25 14.19 -7.30
CA ARG A 328 -11.98 15.38 -8.11
C ARG A 328 -11.98 14.96 -9.57
N HIS A 329 -12.94 15.50 -10.33
CA HIS A 329 -13.11 15.34 -11.78
C HIS A 329 -13.65 13.97 -12.23
N LEU A 330 -14.95 13.76 -12.04
CA LEU A 330 -15.71 12.75 -12.79
C LEU A 330 -16.15 13.35 -14.13
N LYS A 331 -15.47 13.01 -15.24
CA LYS A 331 -16.19 12.91 -16.51
C LYS A 331 -17.18 11.75 -16.36
N ALA A 332 -18.45 11.98 -16.74
CA ALA A 332 -19.60 11.14 -16.45
C ALA A 332 -19.35 9.63 -16.70
N ILE A 333 -19.15 8.87 -15.62
CA ILE A 333 -19.10 7.40 -15.67
C ILE A 333 -20.52 6.89 -15.42
N GLN A 334 -21.30 6.71 -16.49
CA GLN A 334 -22.56 5.97 -16.40
C GLN A 334 -22.29 4.49 -16.65
N LYS A 335 -21.84 3.76 -15.63
CA LYS A 335 -21.58 2.32 -15.73
C LYS A 335 -22.75 1.53 -15.17
N ASP A 336 -23.46 0.82 -16.04
CA ASP A 336 -24.46 -0.18 -15.66
C ASP A 336 -23.78 -1.53 -15.46
N CYS A 337 -23.60 -1.95 -14.20
CA CYS A 337 -22.89 -3.19 -13.87
C CYS A 337 -23.57 -4.45 -14.41
N PHE A 338 -24.87 -4.43 -14.72
CA PHE A 338 -25.66 -5.63 -15.03
C PHE A 338 -26.61 -5.47 -16.24
N ALA A 339 -26.45 -4.42 -17.04
CA ALA A 339 -27.20 -4.15 -18.27
C ALA A 339 -28.75 -4.11 -18.09
N LYS A 340 -29.22 -3.65 -16.93
CA LYS A 340 -30.67 -3.46 -16.61
C LYS A 340 -30.98 -2.15 -15.87
N LYS A 341 -30.00 -1.25 -15.76
CA LYS A 341 -29.98 -0.06 -14.89
C LYS A 341 -30.18 -0.41 -13.40
N ASP A 342 -29.74 -1.60 -12.99
CA ASP A 342 -29.91 -2.09 -11.62
C ASP A 342 -29.07 -1.28 -10.62
N LEU A 343 -27.93 -0.77 -11.07
CA LEU A 343 -27.05 0.13 -10.32
C LEU A 343 -26.51 1.19 -11.28
N ALA A 344 -26.87 2.45 -11.05
CA ALA A 344 -26.35 3.60 -11.77
C ALA A 344 -25.51 4.48 -10.85
N ILE A 345 -24.45 5.06 -11.40
CA ILE A 345 -23.55 5.97 -10.69
C ILE A 345 -23.60 7.32 -11.40
N SER A 346 -23.90 8.38 -10.66
CA SER A 346 -23.94 9.74 -11.20
C SER A 346 -22.57 10.42 -11.13
N SER A 347 -22.43 11.55 -11.84
CA SER A 347 -21.20 12.35 -11.89
C SER A 347 -20.80 13.02 -10.57
N ASP A 348 -21.72 13.09 -9.61
CA ASP A 348 -21.50 13.56 -8.23
C ASP A 348 -21.29 12.40 -7.23
N GLY A 349 -21.21 11.16 -7.73
CA GLY A 349 -20.91 9.97 -6.92
C GLY A 349 -22.12 9.30 -6.28
N MET A 350 -23.36 9.70 -6.59
CA MET A 350 -24.54 9.02 -6.07
C MET A 350 -24.72 7.63 -6.67
N LEU A 351 -25.07 6.66 -5.83
CA LEU A 351 -25.38 5.28 -6.21
C LEU A 351 -26.90 5.11 -6.22
N ALA A 352 -27.49 5.04 -7.41
CA ALA A 352 -28.91 4.75 -7.58
C ALA A 352 -29.11 3.25 -7.83
N LEU A 353 -29.83 2.57 -6.94
CA LEU A 353 -30.22 1.16 -7.14
C LEU A 353 -31.66 1.11 -7.64
N LYS A 354 -31.89 0.37 -8.71
CA LYS A 354 -33.27 0.10 -9.16
C LYS A 354 -33.77 -1.17 -8.48
N SER A 355 -34.01 -1.09 -7.17
CA SER A 355 -34.52 -2.20 -6.36
C SER A 355 -35.67 -1.74 -5.46
N HIS A 356 -36.80 -2.46 -5.48
CA HIS A 356 -37.95 -2.24 -4.57
C HIS A 356 -37.69 -2.75 -3.14
N ARG A 357 -36.47 -3.19 -2.84
CA ARG A 357 -36.09 -3.73 -1.53
C ARG A 357 -35.08 -2.80 -0.86
N SER A 358 -35.19 -2.68 0.46
CA SER A 358 -34.19 -1.95 1.26
C SER A 358 -32.79 -2.54 1.04
N ALA A 359 -31.80 -1.68 0.87
CA ALA A 359 -30.41 -2.05 0.66
C ALA A 359 -29.51 -1.34 1.67
N ARG A 360 -28.32 -1.89 1.93
CA ARG A 360 -27.28 -1.23 2.73
C ARG A 360 -25.94 -1.31 2.01
N LEU A 361 -25.22 -0.20 1.95
CA LEU A 361 -23.82 -0.18 1.56
C LEU A 361 -22.96 -0.44 2.79
N VAL A 362 -22.08 -1.43 2.72
CA VAL A 362 -21.15 -1.85 3.76
C VAL A 362 -19.73 -1.69 3.24
N SER A 363 -18.89 -0.97 3.99
CA SER A 363 -17.46 -0.94 3.75
C SER A 363 -16.78 -2.14 4.42
N LEU A 364 -15.97 -2.88 3.68
CA LEU A 364 -15.10 -3.92 4.23
C LEU A 364 -13.69 -3.38 4.35
N ASP A 365 -13.03 -3.57 5.48
CA ASP A 365 -11.72 -2.96 5.78
C ASP A 365 -10.54 -3.86 5.38
N ASN A 366 -10.75 -5.13 5.00
CA ASN A 366 -9.69 -6.09 4.71
C ASN A 366 -10.14 -7.25 3.79
N PRO A 367 -9.88 -7.21 2.46
CA PRO A 367 -9.35 -6.08 1.68
C PRO A 367 -10.41 -4.96 1.49
N PRO A 368 -10.00 -3.70 1.22
CA PRO A 368 -10.94 -2.58 1.12
C PRO A 368 -11.92 -2.74 -0.04
N ARG A 369 -13.21 -2.91 0.28
CA ARG A 369 -14.26 -3.15 -0.72
C ARG A 369 -15.56 -2.48 -0.31
N LEU A 370 -16.39 -2.16 -1.30
CA LEU A 370 -17.76 -1.72 -1.08
C LEU A 370 -18.71 -2.87 -1.42
N LEU A 371 -19.55 -3.23 -0.46
CA LEU A 371 -20.55 -4.28 -0.60
C LEU A 371 -21.94 -3.66 -0.51
N ILE A 372 -22.80 -3.88 -1.50
CA ILE A 372 -24.21 -3.53 -1.40
C ILE A 372 -24.99 -4.81 -1.05
N VAL A 373 -25.61 -4.81 0.12
CA VAL A 373 -26.46 -5.89 0.62
C VAL A 373 -27.93 -5.53 0.32
N LEU A 374 -28.65 -6.43 -0.34
CA LEU A 374 -30.08 -6.29 -0.65
C LEU A 374 -30.87 -7.13 0.36
N ASN A 375 -31.81 -6.53 1.10
CA ASN A 375 -32.66 -7.25 2.05
C ASN A 375 -33.82 -7.97 1.35
#